data_AF-A0A6H5II79-F1
#
_entry.id   AF-A0A6H5II79-F1
#
_cell.length_a   1.000
_cell.length_b   1.000
_cell.length_c   1.000
_cell.angle_alpha   90.00
_cell.angle_beta   90.00
_cell.angle_gamma   90.00
#
_symmetry.space_group_name_H-M   'P 1'
#
loop_
_entity.id
_entity.type
_entity.pdbx_description
1 polymer ?
#
loop_
_entity_poly.entity_id
_entity_poly.type
_entity_poly.pdbx_seq_one_letter_code
_entity_poly.pdbx_strand_id
1 'polypeptide(L)'
;MFNRRPMGKYHIQVCTCTPCWLRDSDSILKTVCDVTNCTVGSNSADNLFSISEVECLGACANAPMMQVNDDYYEDLTPEITTSIIKGLMKGERPPPGPQNCNRYAAEPITGLTSLTSEVPDRSFRVRPDL
;
A
#
# COMPACT_ATOMS: atom_id res chain seq x y z
N MET A 1 7.01 -9.91 -9.35
CA MET A 1 6.76 -9.64 -10.80
C MET A 1 6.94 -10.88 -11.67
N PHE A 2 8.15 -11.41 -11.89
CA PHE A 2 8.31 -12.73 -12.53
C PHE A 2 8.66 -13.78 -11.48
N ASN A 3 7.65 -14.48 -10.99
CA ASN A 3 7.82 -15.43 -9.90
C ASN A 3 8.31 -16.78 -10.46
N ARG A 4 9.51 -17.22 -10.06
CA ARG A 4 10.12 -18.50 -10.50
C ARG A 4 9.78 -19.69 -9.61
N ARG A 5 9.01 -19.43 -8.56
CA ARG A 5 8.51 -20.42 -7.60
C ARG A 5 6.98 -20.25 -7.52
N PRO A 6 6.24 -21.31 -7.18
CA PRO A 6 4.81 -21.18 -6.93
C PRO A 6 4.60 -20.23 -5.75
N MET A 7 3.82 -19.18 -5.97
CA MET A 7 3.42 -18.22 -4.95
C MET A 7 2.04 -18.58 -4.42
N GLY A 8 1.74 -18.13 -3.21
CA GLY A 8 0.40 -18.14 -2.68
C GLY A 8 -0.52 -17.21 -3.47
N LYS A 9 -1.82 -17.35 -3.27
CA LYS A 9 -2.85 -16.56 -3.97
C LYS A 9 -2.66 -15.04 -3.79
N TYR A 10 -2.24 -14.62 -2.60
CA TYR A 10 -1.95 -13.23 -2.27
C TYR A 10 -0.47 -13.07 -1.99
N HIS A 11 0.23 -12.39 -2.90
CA HIS A 11 1.62 -11.99 -2.71
C HIS A 11 1.66 -10.64 -2.00
N ILE A 12 1.98 -10.66 -0.70
CA ILE A 12 2.14 -9.47 0.13
C ILE A 12 3.59 -9.00 0.03
N GLN A 13 3.77 -7.78 -0.44
CA GLN A 13 5.06 -7.12 -0.64
C GLN A 13 5.10 -5.89 0.28
N VAL A 14 5.89 -5.95 1.35
CA VAL A 14 5.99 -4.86 2.34
C VAL A 14 7.23 -4.02 2.04
N CYS A 15 7.04 -2.71 1.87
CA CYS A 15 8.14 -1.78 1.65
C CYS A 15 8.86 -1.48 2.98
N THR A 16 10.16 -1.75 3.05
CA THR A 16 11.00 -1.48 4.24
C THR A 16 12.11 -0.47 3.97
N CYS A 17 12.10 0.19 2.80
CA CYS A 17 13.02 1.30 2.54
C CYS A 17 12.87 2.44 3.56
N THR A 18 13.90 3.28 3.64
CA THR A 18 14.04 4.35 4.65
C THR A 18 12.77 5.19 4.90
N PRO A 19 12.01 5.67 3.89
CA PRO A 19 10.80 6.45 4.18
C PRO A 19 9.69 5.66 4.89
N CYS A 20 9.52 4.38 4.54
CA CYS A 20 8.56 3.49 5.21
C CYS A 20 9.09 3.05 6.57
N TRP A 21 10.39 2.78 6.68
CA TRP A 21 11.04 2.43 7.93
C TRP A 21 10.95 3.56 8.97
N LEU A 22 11.16 4.82 8.57
CA LEU A 22 10.97 5.99 9.42
C LEU A 22 9.52 6.16 9.91
N ARG A 23 8.55 5.55 9.22
CA ARG A 23 7.14 5.51 9.60
C ARG A 23 6.71 4.14 10.16
N ASP A 24 7.68 3.38 10.69
CA ASP A 24 7.48 2.12 11.40
C ASP A 24 6.95 0.96 10.54
N SER A 25 7.48 0.78 9.33
CA SER A 25 7.15 -0.41 8.50
C SER A 25 7.54 -1.74 9.13
N ASP A 26 8.46 -1.77 10.10
CA ASP A 26 8.87 -2.98 10.80
C ASP A 26 7.70 -3.59 11.59
N SER A 27 6.89 -2.75 12.24
CA SER A 27 5.69 -3.21 12.93
C SER A 27 4.64 -3.75 11.96
N ILE A 28 4.54 -3.18 10.76
CA ILE A 28 3.67 -3.68 9.69
C ILE A 28 4.13 -5.06 9.21
N LEU A 29 5.42 -5.22 8.88
CA LEU A 29 5.98 -6.50 8.45
C LEU A 29 5.79 -7.59 9.50
N LYS A 30 6.07 -7.27 10.77
CA LYS A 30 5.84 -8.18 11.89
C LYS A 30 4.37 -8.58 12.00
N THR A 31 3.45 -7.62 11.92
CA THR A 31 2.00 -7.87 11.97
C THR A 31 1.56 -8.79 10.82
N VAL A 32 2.06 -8.59 9.61
CA VAL A 32 1.77 -9.46 8.46
C VAL A 32 2.21 -10.90 8.76
N CYS A 33 3.43 -11.08 9.26
CA CYS A 33 3.96 -12.41 9.60
C CYS A 33 3.14 -13.09 10.70
N ASP A 34 2.81 -12.36 11.77
CA ASP A 34 2.06 -12.87 12.93
C ASP A 34 0.63 -13.29 12.54
N VAL A 35 -0.06 -12.49 11.71
CA VAL A 35 -1.45 -12.77 11.31
C VAL A 35 -1.54 -13.92 10.31
N THR A 36 -0.58 -14.04 9.39
CA THR A 36 -0.57 -15.08 8.35
C THR A 36 0.12 -16.37 8.79
N ASN A 37 0.78 -16.38 9.96
CA ASN A 37 1.67 -17.44 10.43
C ASN A 37 2.72 -17.83 9.36
N CYS A 38 3.25 -16.84 8.66
CA CYS A 38 4.19 -17.03 7.57
C CYS A 38 5.48 -16.25 7.84
N THR A 39 6.60 -16.75 7.31
CA THR A 39 7.89 -16.08 7.37
C THR A 39 8.19 -15.37 6.07
N VAL A 40 8.95 -14.28 6.16
CA VAL A 40 9.40 -13.53 4.98
C VAL A 40 10.15 -14.47 4.02
N GLY A 41 9.79 -14.43 2.74
CA GLY A 41 10.38 -15.25 1.69
C GLY A 41 9.77 -16.65 1.52
N SER A 42 8.78 -17.02 2.35
CA SER A 42 8.08 -18.30 2.30
C SER A 42 6.60 -18.13 1.95
N ASN A 43 5.93 -19.25 1.69
CA ASN A 43 4.47 -19.32 1.58
C ASN A 43 3.88 -19.76 2.92
N SER A 44 2.65 -19.33 3.22
CA SER A 44 1.89 -19.91 4.33
C SER A 44 1.53 -21.37 4.02
N ALA A 45 1.25 -22.16 5.07
CA ALA A 45 1.00 -23.59 4.95
C ALA A 45 -0.23 -23.93 4.07
N ASP A 46 -1.19 -23.01 4.00
CA ASP A 46 -2.39 -23.09 3.17
C ASP A 46 -2.17 -22.61 1.71
N ASN A 47 -0.95 -22.17 1.37
CA ASN A 47 -0.61 -21.50 0.12
C ASN A 47 -1.50 -20.28 -0.21
N LEU A 48 -2.08 -19.64 0.80
CA LEU A 48 -2.91 -18.46 0.59
C LEU A 48 -2.05 -17.19 0.48
N PHE A 49 -1.01 -17.09 1.30
CA PHE A 49 -0.13 -15.93 1.37
C PHE A 49 1.32 -16.27 1.03
N SER A 50 1.99 -15.34 0.36
CA SER A 50 3.46 -15.26 0.27
C SER A 50 3.90 -13.89 0.73
N ILE A 51 4.89 -13.82 1.62
CA ILE A 51 5.41 -12.55 2.13
C ILE A 51 6.75 -12.25 1.49
N SER A 52 6.94 -11.04 1.01
CA SER A 52 8.24 -10.53 0.57
C SER A 52 8.47 -9.16 1.19
N GLU A 53 9.63 -9.01 1.79
CA GLU A 53 10.20 -7.69 2.01
C GLU A 53 10.71 -7.17 0.66
N VAL A 54 10.32 -5.95 0.31
CA VAL A 54 10.66 -5.33 -0.97
C VAL A 54 11.19 -3.92 -0.76
N GLU A 55 11.89 -3.44 -1.79
CA GLU A 55 12.37 -2.07 -1.87
C GLU A 55 11.21 -1.09 -2.17
N CYS A 56 11.57 0.15 -2.50
CA CYS A 56 10.65 1.26 -2.68
C CYS A 56 9.57 0.95 -3.74
N LEU A 57 8.31 1.02 -3.33
CA LEU A 57 7.12 0.87 -4.18
C LEU A 57 6.56 2.21 -4.70
N GLY A 58 7.20 3.34 -4.39
CA GLY A 58 6.86 4.66 -4.93
C GLY A 58 5.70 5.39 -4.23
N ALA A 59 5.15 4.86 -3.13
CA ALA A 59 4.07 5.47 -2.35
C ALA A 59 4.59 6.16 -1.07
N CYS A 60 5.73 6.86 -1.14
CA CYS A 60 6.43 7.39 0.03
C CYS A 60 5.62 8.43 0.83
N ALA A 61 4.77 9.22 0.15
CA ALA A 61 3.88 10.18 0.81
C ALA A 61 2.81 9.50 1.68
N ASN A 62 2.55 8.21 1.42
CA ASN A 62 1.55 7.36 2.07
C ASN A 62 2.19 6.21 2.86
N ALA A 63 3.43 6.39 3.28
CA ALA A 63 4.11 5.44 4.16
C ALA A 63 3.46 5.37 5.56
N PRO A 64 3.47 4.20 6.22
CA PRO A 64 3.96 2.90 5.72
C PRO A 64 2.93 2.21 4.82
N MET A 65 3.38 1.40 3.87
CA MET A 65 2.52 0.78 2.86
C MET A 65 2.97 -0.63 2.47
N MET A 66 2.02 -1.41 1.95
CA MET A 66 2.27 -2.73 1.36
C MET A 66 1.50 -2.88 0.05
N GLN A 67 2.02 -3.70 -0.86
CA GLN A 67 1.30 -4.14 -2.05
C GLN A 67 0.79 -5.56 -1.84
N VAL A 68 -0.46 -5.83 -2.22
CA VAL A 68 -0.99 -7.19 -2.31
C VAL A 68 -1.36 -7.45 -3.76
N ASN A 69 -0.63 -8.35 -4.42
CA ASN A 69 -0.72 -8.55 -5.86
C ASN A 69 -0.54 -7.22 -6.63
N ASP A 70 -1.64 -6.63 -7.11
CA ASP A 70 -1.63 -5.38 -7.89
C ASP A 70 -2.01 -4.15 -7.05
N ASP A 71 -2.57 -4.34 -5.85
CA ASP A 71 -3.18 -3.26 -5.07
C ASP A 71 -2.23 -2.69 -4.03
N TYR A 72 -2.22 -1.36 -3.93
CA TYR A 72 -1.53 -0.67 -2.84
C TYR A 72 -2.48 -0.46 -1.66
N TYR A 73 -2.00 -0.82 -0.48
CA TYR A 73 -2.61 -0.50 0.79
C TYR A 73 -1.65 0.39 1.55
N GLU A 74 -2.09 1.62 1.79
CA GLU A 74 -1.21 2.71 2.22
C GLU A 74 -1.68 3.29 3.56
N ASP A 75 -0.85 4.11 4.19
CA ASP A 75 -1.12 4.69 5.51
C ASP A 75 -1.47 3.65 6.57
N LEU A 76 -0.70 2.57 6.59
CA LEU A 76 -1.00 1.41 7.39
C LEU A 76 -0.71 1.61 8.89
N THR A 77 -1.52 0.95 9.70
CA THR A 77 -1.20 0.64 11.10
C THR A 77 -1.31 -0.87 11.31
N PRO A 78 -0.74 -1.42 12.39
CA PRO A 78 -0.89 -2.85 12.72
C PRO A 78 -2.36 -3.32 12.76
N GLU A 79 -3.27 -2.51 13.30
CA GLU A 79 -4.69 -2.85 13.45
C GLU A 79 -5.40 -2.96 12.10
N ILE A 80 -5.16 -1.98 11.22
CA ILE A 80 -5.73 -1.95 9.87
C ILE A 80 -5.12 -3.06 9.02
N THR A 81 -3.80 -3.26 9.11
CA THR A 81 -3.09 -4.34 8.40
C THR A 81 -3.68 -5.70 8.75
N THR A 82 -3.94 -5.95 10.04
CA THR A 82 -4.63 -7.16 10.51
C THR A 82 -6.02 -7.30 9.89
N SER A 83 -6.77 -6.20 9.80
CA SER A 83 -8.12 -6.18 9.23
C SER A 83 -8.10 -6.49 7.74
N ILE A 84 -7.15 -5.93 6.99
CA ILE A 84 -6.96 -6.19 5.56
C ILE A 84 -6.65 -7.66 5.31
N ILE A 85 -5.68 -8.22 6.03
CA ILE A 85 -5.28 -9.63 5.89
C ILE A 85 -6.45 -10.56 6.21
N LYS A 86 -7.20 -10.28 7.28
CA LYS A 86 -8.40 -11.06 7.64
C LYS A 86 -9.50 -10.95 6.59
N GLY A 87 -9.67 -9.79 5.94
CA GLY A 87 -10.56 -9.62 4.79
C GLY A 87 -10.12 -10.52 3.63
N LEU A 88 -8.84 -10.49 3.28
CA LEU A 88 -8.26 -11.34 2.23
C LEU A 88 -8.44 -12.84 2.52
N MET A 89 -8.30 -13.25 3.78
CA MET A 89 -8.57 -14.63 4.24
C MET A 89 -10.02 -15.07 3.98
N LYS A 90 -10.98 -14.15 4.10
CA LYS A 90 -12.40 -14.39 3.79
C LYS A 90 -12.70 -14.33 2.30
N GLY A 91 -11.72 -13.97 1.46
CA GLY A 91 -11.90 -13.74 0.03
C GLY A 91 -12.48 -12.38 -0.31
N GLU A 92 -12.59 -11.47 0.68
CA GLU A 92 -12.95 -10.08 0.46
C GLU A 92 -11.74 -9.32 -0.10
N ARG A 93 -11.98 -8.28 -0.90
CA ARG A 93 -10.94 -7.38 -1.40
C ARG A 93 -11.17 -5.99 -0.79
N PRO A 94 -10.45 -5.64 0.29
CA PRO A 94 -10.53 -4.30 0.87
C PRO A 94 -10.16 -3.24 -0.17
N PRO A 95 -10.76 -2.05 -0.11
CA PRO A 95 -10.50 -1.00 -1.10
C PRO A 95 -9.02 -0.60 -1.07
N PRO A 96 -8.34 -0.52 -2.24
CA PRO A 96 -6.96 -0.06 -2.31
C PRO A 96 -6.86 1.45 -2.05
N GLY A 97 -5.68 1.89 -1.60
CA GLY A 97 -5.35 3.28 -1.28
C GLY A 97 -5.04 3.52 0.20
N PRO A 98 -5.04 4.78 0.65
CA PRO A 98 -4.86 5.17 2.05
C PRO A 98 -5.94 4.60 2.96
N GLN A 99 -5.53 4.02 4.10
CA GLN A 99 -6.45 3.29 4.98
C GLN A 99 -6.79 3.99 6.30
N ASN A 100 -5.87 4.77 6.86
CA ASN A 100 -5.98 5.29 8.23
C ASN A 100 -6.27 6.79 8.33
N CYS A 101 -6.69 7.43 7.25
CA CYS A 101 -6.72 8.88 7.20
C CYS A 101 -7.86 9.41 6.35
N ASN A 102 -8.29 10.64 6.64
CA ASN A 102 -9.31 11.36 5.87
C ASN A 102 -8.81 11.85 4.50
N ARG A 103 -7.61 11.44 4.07
CA ARG A 103 -7.11 11.71 2.72
C ARG A 103 -7.48 10.58 1.78
N TYR A 104 -7.79 10.95 0.55
CA TYR A 104 -8.17 10.07 -0.54
C TYR A 104 -6.95 9.50 -1.27
N ALA A 105 -5.91 10.31 -1.48
CA ALA A 105 -4.68 9.91 -2.17
C ALA A 105 -3.46 10.48 -1.43
N ALA A 106 -2.72 11.39 -2.06
CA ALA A 106 -1.46 11.92 -1.53
C ALA A 106 -1.59 13.35 -0.96
N GLU A 107 -2.80 13.87 -0.79
CA GLU A 107 -2.99 15.21 -0.23
C GLU A 107 -2.58 15.28 1.26
N PRO A 108 -2.32 16.48 1.79
CA PRO A 108 -2.04 16.64 3.21
C PRO A 108 -3.19 16.15 4.07
N ILE A 109 -2.87 15.46 5.16
CA ILE A 109 -3.85 14.86 6.08
C ILE A 109 -4.78 15.92 6.71
N THR A 110 -4.31 17.17 6.82
CA THR A 110 -5.07 18.31 7.36
C THR A 110 -6.04 18.96 6.37
N GLY A 111 -6.14 18.43 5.15
CA GLY A 111 -6.94 18.98 4.05
C GLY A 111 -6.11 19.64 2.96
N LEU A 112 -6.77 20.05 1.87
CA LEU A 112 -6.14 20.63 0.69
C LEU A 112 -5.46 21.97 1.02
N THR A 113 -4.12 22.00 0.92
CA THR A 113 -3.31 23.23 1.07
C THR A 113 -2.98 23.88 -0.27
N SER A 114 -3.19 23.17 -1.37
CA SER A 114 -2.98 23.61 -2.75
C SER A 114 -4.06 23.01 -3.65
N LEU A 115 -4.12 23.45 -4.92
CA LEU A 115 -5.15 23.04 -5.88
C LEU A 115 -6.59 23.26 -5.38
N THR A 116 -6.80 24.33 -4.60
CA THR A 116 -8.10 24.70 -4.02
C THR A 116 -8.96 25.55 -4.95
N SER A 117 -8.37 26.13 -6.00
CA SER A 117 -9.08 26.88 -7.03
C SER A 117 -9.67 25.95 -8.08
N GLU A 118 -10.74 26.41 -8.74
CA GLU A 118 -11.26 25.71 -9.92
C GLU A 118 -10.21 25.59 -11.02
N VAL A 119 -10.23 24.47 -11.74
CA VAL A 119 -9.32 24.22 -12.86
C VAL A 119 -9.69 25.19 -13.99
N PRO A 120 -8.73 25.97 -14.49
CA PRO A 120 -9.00 26.90 -15.58
C PRO A 120 -9.38 26.14 -16.86
N ASP A 121 -10.10 26.83 -17.74
CA ASP A 121 -10.60 26.20 -18.97
C ASP A 121 -9.45 25.84 -19.94
N ARG A 122 -9.78 25.05 -20.96
CA ARG A 122 -8.78 24.54 -21.92
C ARG A 122 -8.04 25.63 -22.70
N SER A 123 -8.62 26.82 -22.85
CA SER A 123 -8.00 27.96 -23.54
C SER A 123 -7.01 28.74 -22.66
N PHE A 124 -6.91 28.42 -21.37
CA PHE A 124 -6.05 29.12 -20.43
C PHE A 124 -4.58 29.07 -20.86
N ARG A 125 -4.03 30.24 -21.19
CA ARG A 125 -2.65 30.43 -21.66
C ARG A 125 -2.28 29.65 -22.93
N VAL A 126 -3.27 29.27 -23.74
CA VAL A 126 -2.98 28.79 -25.10
C VAL A 126 -2.36 29.94 -25.89
N ARG A 127 -1.24 29.68 -26.57
CA ARG A 127 -0.57 30.72 -27.34
C ARG A 127 -1.42 31.11 -28.55
N PRO A 128 -1.42 32.39 -28.97
CA PRO A 128 -2.23 32.83 -30.11
C PRO A 128 -1.86 32.19 -31.46
N ASP A 129 -0.68 31.61 -31.59
CA ASP A 129 -0.14 30.99 -32.80
C ASP A 129 -0.36 29.46 -32.86
N LEU A 130 -1.13 28.88 -31.94
CA LEU A 130 -1.43 27.45 -31.84
C LEU A 130 -2.89 27.14 -32.20
#